data_AF-A0A2W4SYK0-F1
#
_entry.id   AF-A0A2W4SYK0-F1
#
_cell.length_a   1.000
_cell.length_b   1.000
_cell.length_c   1.000
_cell.angle_alpha   90.00
_cell.angle_beta   90.00
_cell.angle_gamma   90.00
#
_symmetry.space_group_name_H-M   'P 1'
#
loop_
_entity.id
_entity.type
_entity.pdbx_description
1 polymer ?
#
loop_
_entity_poly.entity_id
_entity_poly.type
_entity_poly.pdbx_seq_one_letter_code
_entity_poly.pdbx_strand_id
1 'polypeptide(L)'
;RSARPPEPDIPFICEDVTPRALRVPEGDARGHANGVTGVAGITVAVRDMAASVARYRALTGLEPLACGAVPGLGFGLVQFRIGHQMLSLTQPRGDACEGLTRHLGRRRQGAYAISFHGPEDRCLDRALAHGARLEIVKAL
;
A
#
# COMPACT_ATOMS: atom_id res chain seq x y z
N ARG A 1 8.47 19.33 18.95
CA ARG A 1 7.33 18.37 18.96
C ARG A 1 7.36 17.64 17.63
N SER A 2 7.57 16.33 17.58
CA SER A 2 7.35 15.57 16.34
C SER A 2 5.84 15.43 16.11
N ALA A 3 5.34 15.84 14.95
CA ALA A 3 3.96 15.62 14.55
C ALA A 3 3.74 14.11 14.29
N ARG A 4 3.53 13.33 15.36
CA ARG A 4 3.06 11.96 15.21
C ARG A 4 1.55 11.98 15.01
N PRO A 5 1.03 11.24 14.04
CA PRO A 5 -0.41 11.07 13.93
C PRO A 5 -0.98 10.39 15.17
N PRO A 6 -2.25 10.64 15.51
CA PRO A 6 -2.91 9.98 16.64
C PRO A 6 -2.90 8.46 16.52
N GLU A 7 -2.96 7.95 15.29
CA GLU A 7 -2.95 6.53 14.95
C GLU A 7 -1.86 6.24 13.89
N PRO A 8 -1.27 5.04 13.85
CA PRO A 8 -0.17 4.70 12.94
C PRO A 8 -0.65 4.34 11.52
N ASP A 9 -1.92 4.58 11.21
CA ASP A 9 -2.51 4.25 9.92
C ASP A 9 -1.99 5.13 8.78
N ILE A 10 -1.60 6.37 9.06
CA ILE A 10 -1.01 7.25 8.05
C ILE A 10 0.54 7.20 8.07
N PRO A 11 1.18 6.98 6.92
CA PRO A 11 2.63 6.99 6.82
C PRO A 11 3.17 8.42 6.80
N PHE A 12 4.49 8.54 6.95
CA PHE A 12 5.21 9.74 6.53
C PHE A 12 5.31 9.73 5.00
N ILE A 13 4.82 10.80 4.35
CA ILE A 13 4.91 10.96 2.89
C ILE A 13 6.07 11.91 2.59
N CYS A 14 7.02 11.44 1.79
CA CYS A 14 8.07 12.24 1.20
C CYS A 14 7.74 12.50 -0.26
N GLU A 15 7.62 13.77 -0.63
CA GLU A 15 7.61 14.16 -2.03
C GLU A 15 9.05 14.29 -2.53
N ASP A 16 9.24 13.88 -3.78
CA ASP A 16 10.53 13.87 -4.41
C ASP A 16 10.76 15.14 -5.24
N VAL A 17 11.24 16.20 -4.60
CA VAL A 17 11.40 17.52 -5.24
C VAL A 17 12.63 17.63 -6.14
N THR A 18 13.59 16.71 -6.01
CA THR A 18 14.80 16.67 -6.85
C THR A 18 14.64 15.58 -7.90
N PRO A 19 14.92 15.83 -9.20
CA PRO A 19 14.81 14.82 -10.25
C PRO A 19 15.54 13.50 -9.93
N ARG A 20 14.93 12.36 -10.25
CA ARG A 20 15.45 11.02 -9.89
C ARG A 20 16.80 10.70 -10.48
N ALA A 21 17.06 11.14 -11.71
CA ALA A 21 18.36 10.99 -12.36
C ALA A 21 19.52 11.66 -11.60
N LEU A 22 19.22 12.68 -10.79
CA LEU A 22 20.23 13.39 -9.99
C LEU A 22 20.52 12.72 -8.63
N ARG A 23 19.70 11.75 -8.21
CA ARG A 23 19.84 11.07 -6.90
C ARG A 23 20.06 9.57 -7.01
N VAL A 24 19.64 8.96 -8.11
CA VAL A 24 19.73 7.53 -8.36
C VAL A 24 20.46 7.31 -9.69
N PRO A 25 21.62 6.63 -9.69
CA PRO A 25 22.36 6.31 -10.90
C PRO A 25 21.46 5.70 -11.98
N GLU A 26 21.71 6.05 -13.23
CA GLU A 26 20.98 5.54 -14.38
C GLU A 26 21.56 4.19 -14.86
N GLY A 27 20.95 3.62 -15.91
CA GLY A 27 21.43 2.38 -16.53
C GLY A 27 21.23 1.13 -15.68
N ASP A 28 22.19 0.22 -15.76
CA ASP A 28 22.11 -1.13 -15.16
C ASP A 28 21.90 -1.12 -13.65
N ALA A 29 22.30 -0.04 -12.96
CA ALA A 29 22.07 0.15 -11.53
C ALA A 29 20.57 0.20 -11.15
N ARG A 30 19.68 0.45 -12.11
CA ARG A 30 18.22 0.42 -11.93
C ARG A 30 17.61 -0.95 -12.26
N GLY A 31 18.40 -1.88 -12.77
CA GLY A 31 17.98 -3.25 -13.06
C GLY A 31 17.83 -4.06 -11.77
N HIS A 32 16.59 -4.40 -11.41
CA HIS A 32 16.32 -5.32 -10.32
C HIS A 32 16.27 -6.76 -10.83
N ALA A 33 16.87 -7.73 -10.13
CA ALA A 33 16.91 -9.14 -10.57
C ALA A 33 15.52 -9.75 -10.78
N ASN A 34 14.52 -9.30 -10.02
CA ASN A 34 13.12 -9.69 -10.20
C ASN A 34 12.39 -9.01 -11.37
N GLY A 35 13.06 -8.15 -12.14
CA GLY A 35 12.48 -7.38 -13.26
C GLY A 35 11.54 -6.25 -12.83
N VAL A 36 11.47 -5.91 -11.54
CA VAL A 36 10.57 -4.86 -11.03
C VAL A 36 11.09 -3.47 -11.40
N THR A 37 10.19 -2.56 -11.78
CA THR A 37 10.52 -1.21 -12.23
C THR A 37 10.05 -0.12 -11.26
N GLY A 38 9.20 -0.45 -10.31
CA GLY A 38 8.70 0.49 -9.30
C GLY A 38 7.55 -0.08 -8.48
N VAL A 39 7.08 0.69 -7.50
CA VAL A 39 5.88 0.36 -6.73
C VAL A 39 4.65 0.60 -7.60
N ALA A 40 3.77 -0.38 -7.71
CA ALA A 40 2.47 -0.26 -8.37
C ALA A 40 1.38 0.15 -7.38
N GLY A 41 1.43 -0.39 -6.15
CA GLY A 41 0.48 -0.01 -5.13
C GLY A 41 0.85 -0.46 -3.73
N ILE A 42 0.18 0.16 -2.75
CA ILE A 42 0.33 -0.12 -1.32
C ILE A 42 -1.05 -0.33 -0.74
N THR A 43 -1.22 -1.43 -0.01
CA THR A 43 -2.43 -1.70 0.77
C THR A 43 -2.15 -1.45 2.25
N VAL A 44 -3.02 -0.69 2.91
CA VAL A 44 -2.93 -0.30 4.30
C VAL A 44 -4.12 -0.87 5.05
N ALA A 45 -3.84 -1.67 6.08
CA ALA A 45 -4.85 -2.21 6.99
C ALA A 45 -5.27 -1.13 7.97
N VAL A 46 -6.58 -0.89 8.06
CA VAL A 46 -7.18 0.09 8.97
C VAL A 46 -8.30 -0.51 9.80
N ARG A 47 -8.54 0.04 10.99
CA ARG A 47 -9.63 -0.37 11.90
C ARG A 47 -10.90 0.42 11.64
N ASP A 48 -10.75 1.71 11.36
CA ASP A 48 -11.84 2.62 11.05
C ASP A 48 -11.59 3.25 9.67
N MET A 49 -12.36 2.78 8.69
CA MET A 49 -12.26 3.24 7.32
C MET A 49 -12.59 4.72 7.19
N ALA A 50 -13.66 5.20 7.85
CA ALA A 50 -14.10 6.58 7.71
C ALA A 50 -13.06 7.55 8.28
N ALA A 51 -12.54 7.26 9.47
CA ALA A 51 -11.50 8.06 10.09
C ALA A 51 -10.19 8.04 9.27
N SER A 52 -9.81 6.88 8.73
CA SER A 52 -8.59 6.76 7.93
C SER A 52 -8.72 7.48 6.59
N VAL A 53 -9.88 7.38 5.92
CA VAL A 53 -10.17 8.15 4.69
C VAL A 53 -10.05 9.64 4.95
N ALA A 54 -10.62 10.15 6.05
CA ALA A 54 -10.50 11.56 6.41
C ALA A 54 -9.04 11.99 6.60
N ARG A 55 -8.22 11.17 7.26
CA ARG A 55 -6.79 11.43 7.45
C ARG A 55 -6.01 11.40 6.14
N TYR A 56 -6.28 10.44 5.26
CA TYR A 56 -5.62 10.36 3.95
C TYR A 56 -6.03 11.49 3.01
N ARG A 57 -7.30 11.94 3.02
CA ARG A 57 -7.74 13.15 2.32
C ARG A 57 -6.98 14.38 2.82
N ALA A 58 -6.87 14.56 4.13
CA ALA A 58 -6.13 15.68 4.71
C ALA A 58 -4.62 15.63 4.38
N LEU A 59 -4.04 14.43 4.35
CA LEU A 59 -2.62 14.23 4.07
C LEU A 59 -2.26 14.43 2.59
N THR A 60 -3.13 13.97 1.67
CA THR A 60 -2.84 13.94 0.23
C THR A 60 -3.50 15.07 -0.55
N GLY A 61 -4.55 15.69 -0.01
CA GLY A 61 -5.41 16.63 -0.74
C GLY A 61 -6.27 15.95 -1.82
N LEU A 62 -6.34 14.62 -1.85
CA LEU A 62 -7.01 13.85 -2.90
C LEU A 62 -8.34 13.27 -2.42
N GLU A 63 -9.26 13.09 -3.38
CA GLU A 63 -10.48 12.30 -3.19
C GLU A 63 -10.26 10.82 -3.50
N PRO A 64 -11.01 9.91 -2.84
CA PRO A 64 -11.00 8.51 -3.22
C PRO A 64 -11.43 8.31 -4.68
N LEU A 65 -10.65 7.51 -5.40
CA LEU A 65 -10.97 7.08 -6.76
C LEU A 65 -12.09 6.04 -6.77
N ALA A 66 -12.10 5.15 -5.77
CA ALA A 66 -13.08 4.09 -5.65
C ALA A 66 -13.34 3.76 -4.17
N CYS A 67 -14.60 3.44 -3.87
CA CYS A 67 -15.05 2.96 -2.57
C CYS A 67 -15.89 1.71 -2.80
N GLY A 68 -15.66 0.66 -2.02
CA GLY A 68 -16.41 -0.58 -2.16
C GLY A 68 -16.27 -1.51 -0.98
N ALA A 69 -17.06 -2.57 -1.02
CA ALA A 69 -16.90 -3.71 -0.14
C ALA A 69 -17.29 -4.96 -0.94
N VAL A 70 -16.66 -6.07 -0.61
CA VAL A 70 -17.06 -7.38 -1.13
C VAL A 70 -17.48 -8.20 0.08
N PRO A 71 -18.77 -8.18 0.49
CA PRO A 71 -19.22 -8.85 1.72
C PRO A 71 -18.81 -10.31 1.80
N GLY A 72 -18.85 -11.04 0.68
CA GLY A 72 -18.42 -12.45 0.60
C GLY A 72 -16.93 -12.67 0.86
N LEU A 73 -16.08 -11.64 0.72
CA LEU A 73 -14.65 -11.67 1.05
C LEU A 73 -14.34 -11.01 2.41
N GLY A 74 -15.36 -10.46 3.07
CA GLY A 74 -15.23 -9.91 4.41
C GLY A 74 -14.32 -8.70 4.53
N PHE A 75 -14.23 -7.82 3.53
CA PHE A 75 -13.52 -6.54 3.71
C PHE A 75 -14.18 -5.38 2.96
N GLY A 76 -13.92 -4.18 3.49
CA GLY A 76 -14.13 -2.90 2.80
C GLY A 76 -12.84 -2.39 2.20
N LEU A 77 -12.95 -1.64 1.10
CA LEU A 77 -11.85 -1.09 0.32
C LEU A 77 -12.14 0.37 -0.03
N VAL A 78 -11.15 1.24 0.13
CA VAL A 78 -11.15 2.59 -0.43
C VAL A 78 -9.81 2.83 -1.11
N GLN A 79 -9.81 3.42 -2.30
CA GLN A 79 -8.60 3.59 -3.11
C GLN A 79 -8.35 5.06 -3.45
N PHE A 80 -7.08 5.47 -3.40
CA PHE A 80 -6.56 6.76 -3.84
C PHE A 80 -5.53 6.54 -4.94
N ARG A 81 -5.44 7.47 -5.89
CA ARG A 81 -4.38 7.47 -6.90
C ARG A 81 -3.34 8.54 -6.55
N ILE A 82 -2.12 8.13 -6.24
CA ILE A 82 -1.01 9.04 -5.95
C ILE A 82 -0.01 8.91 -7.12
N GLY A 83 -0.01 9.89 -8.02
CA GLY A 83 0.72 9.78 -9.28
C GLY A 83 0.29 8.55 -10.07
N HIS A 84 1.23 7.63 -10.32
CA HIS A 84 0.95 6.36 -11.00
C HIS A 84 0.63 5.21 -10.04
N GLN A 85 0.75 5.42 -8.72
CA GLN A 85 0.61 4.37 -7.72
C GLN A 85 -0.80 4.32 -7.12
N MET A 86 -1.29 3.11 -6.87
CA MET A 86 -2.54 2.90 -6.15
C MET A 86 -2.30 2.78 -4.64
N LEU A 87 -2.93 3.63 -3.85
CA LEU A 87 -2.99 3.46 -2.41
C LEU A 87 -4.37 2.90 -2.04
N SER A 88 -4.41 1.75 -1.39
CA SER A 88 -5.64 1.07 -0.97
C SER A 88 -5.74 1.01 0.55
N LEU A 89 -6.83 1.50 1.12
CA LEU A 89 -7.19 1.27 2.52
C LEU A 89 -8.11 0.06 2.59
N THR A 90 -7.82 -0.89 3.49
CA THR A 90 -8.66 -2.07 3.69
C THR A 90 -9.03 -2.24 5.16
N GLN A 91 -10.32 -2.45 5.40
CA GLN A 91 -10.87 -2.71 6.74
C GLN A 91 -11.52 -4.10 6.74
N PRO A 92 -11.20 -4.98 7.71
CA PRO A 92 -11.89 -6.25 7.82
C PRO A 92 -13.37 -6.03 8.17
N ARG A 93 -14.23 -6.90 7.64
CA ARG A 93 -15.66 -6.97 7.88
C ARG A 93 -16.03 -8.44 8.13
N GLY A 94 -16.36 -8.76 9.37
CA GLY A 94 -16.64 -10.14 9.76
C GLY A 94 -15.42 -11.06 9.68
N ASP A 95 -15.66 -12.36 9.78
CA ASP A 95 -14.60 -13.35 10.06
C ASP A 95 -13.85 -13.83 8.81
N ALA A 96 -14.40 -13.62 7.61
CA ALA A 96 -13.81 -14.09 6.35
C ALA A 96 -12.44 -13.45 6.00
N CYS A 97 -12.03 -12.41 6.74
CA CYS A 97 -10.75 -11.72 6.55
C CYS A 97 -9.75 -11.94 7.70
N GLU A 98 -9.65 -13.17 8.22
CA GLU A 98 -8.77 -13.52 9.34
C GLU A 98 -7.33 -13.00 9.18
N GLY A 99 -6.76 -13.05 7.96
CA GLY A 99 -5.40 -12.60 7.70
C GLY A 99 -5.21 -11.11 7.97
N LEU A 100 -6.23 -10.30 7.67
CA LEU A 100 -6.27 -8.86 7.92
C LEU A 100 -6.54 -8.57 9.39
N THR A 101 -7.50 -9.26 10.00
CA THR A 101 -7.81 -9.18 11.44
C THR A 101 -6.58 -9.53 12.29
N ARG A 102 -5.88 -10.62 11.95
CA ARG A 102 -4.64 -11.06 12.59
C ARG A 102 -3.52 -10.04 12.42
N HIS A 103 -3.41 -9.41 11.24
CA HIS A 103 -2.43 -8.34 11.03
C HIS A 103 -2.71 -7.16 11.95
N LEU A 104 -3.94 -6.65 11.99
CA LEU A 104 -4.31 -5.53 12.86
C LEU A 104 -4.09 -5.87 14.34
N GLY A 105 -4.35 -7.12 14.76
CA GLY A 105 -4.08 -7.57 16.13
C GLY A 105 -2.59 -7.60 16.48
N ARG A 106 -1.73 -8.06 15.57
CA ARG A 106 -0.28 -8.22 15.83
C ARG A 106 0.55 -6.97 15.55
N ARG A 107 0.19 -6.20 14.52
CA ARG A 107 0.98 -5.08 13.99
C ARG A 107 0.28 -3.72 14.08
N ARG A 108 -0.97 -3.67 14.53
CA ARG A 108 -1.85 -2.49 14.51
C ARG A 108 -2.14 -2.05 13.06
N GLN A 109 -2.64 -0.83 12.88
CA GLN A 109 -2.93 -0.24 11.57
C GLN A 109 -1.62 0.05 10.83
N GLY A 110 -1.62 -0.07 9.50
CA GLY A 110 -0.42 0.22 8.69
C GLY A 110 -0.29 -0.66 7.44
N ALA A 111 0.90 -0.64 6.82
CA ALA A 111 1.17 -1.36 5.58
C ALA A 111 0.92 -2.87 5.71
N TYR A 112 0.08 -3.39 4.82
CA TYR A 112 -0.39 -4.78 4.81
C TYR A 112 0.16 -5.59 3.63
N ALA A 113 0.18 -4.99 2.44
CA ALA A 113 0.69 -5.58 1.21
C ALA A 113 1.25 -4.50 0.27
N ILE A 114 2.18 -4.87 -0.61
CA ILE A 114 2.79 -3.98 -1.61
C ILE A 114 2.86 -4.73 -2.94
N SER A 115 2.46 -4.08 -4.01
CA SER A 115 2.62 -4.57 -5.38
C SER A 115 3.64 -3.72 -6.14
N PHE A 116 4.38 -4.37 -7.04
CA PHE A 116 5.41 -3.75 -7.87
C PHE A 116 5.08 -3.94 -9.35
N HIS A 117 5.36 -2.95 -10.19
CA HIS A 117 5.31 -3.15 -11.63
C HIS A 117 6.46 -4.06 -12.07
N GLY A 118 6.16 -5.01 -12.95
CA GLY A 118 7.18 -5.88 -13.55
C GLY A 118 6.66 -6.63 -14.79
N PRO A 119 7.40 -7.66 -15.22
CA PRO A 119 7.16 -8.32 -16.51
C PRO A 119 5.92 -9.22 -16.53
N GLU A 120 5.55 -9.79 -15.38
CA GLU A 120 4.47 -10.76 -15.24
C GLU A 120 3.83 -10.70 -13.84
N ASP A 121 2.59 -11.15 -13.73
CA ASP A 121 1.90 -11.28 -12.46
C ASP A 121 2.51 -12.42 -11.63
N ARG A 122 2.99 -12.11 -10.44
CA ARG A 122 3.66 -13.08 -9.56
C ARG A 122 3.55 -12.71 -8.09
N CYS A 123 2.96 -13.58 -7.29
CA CYS A 123 3.09 -13.52 -5.84
C CYS A 123 4.50 -13.95 -5.42
N LEU A 124 5.18 -13.13 -4.61
CA LEU A 124 6.50 -13.50 -4.07
C LEU A 124 6.34 -14.45 -2.88
N ASP A 125 7.32 -15.34 -2.72
CA ASP A 125 7.35 -16.28 -1.60
C ASP A 125 7.36 -15.52 -0.26
N ARG A 126 6.35 -15.80 0.58
CA ARG A 126 6.19 -15.12 1.87
C ARG A 126 7.27 -15.49 2.88
N ALA A 127 7.84 -16.69 2.82
CA ALA A 127 8.94 -17.07 3.72
C ALA A 127 10.21 -16.28 3.37
N LEU A 128 10.53 -16.18 2.07
CA LEU A 128 11.66 -15.37 1.59
C LEU A 128 11.44 -13.87 1.83
N ALA A 129 10.19 -13.40 1.84
CA ALA A 129 9.83 -12.02 2.15
C ALA A 129 9.61 -11.76 3.66
N HIS A 130 10.08 -12.64 4.56
CA HIS A 130 9.93 -12.51 6.01
C HIS A 130 8.47 -12.26 6.48
N GLY A 131 7.53 -12.89 5.80
CA GLY A 131 6.09 -12.81 6.05
C GLY A 131 5.39 -11.61 5.41
N ALA A 132 6.11 -10.73 4.70
CA ALA A 132 5.51 -9.65 3.93
C ALA A 132 4.66 -10.21 2.78
N ARG A 133 3.66 -9.43 2.36
CA ARG A 133 2.82 -9.73 1.19
C ARG A 133 3.29 -8.84 0.06
N LEU A 134 4.14 -9.41 -0.77
CA LEU A 134 4.76 -8.72 -1.90
C LEU A 134 4.35 -9.44 -3.18
N GLU A 135 3.99 -8.67 -4.18
CA GLU A 135 3.63 -9.21 -5.49
C GLU A 135 4.15 -8.32 -6.61
N ILE A 136 4.36 -8.93 -7.77
CA ILE A 136 4.64 -8.25 -9.01
C ILE A 136 3.35 -8.29 -9.81
N VAL A 137 2.97 -7.14 -10.38
CA VAL A 137 1.85 -7.01 -11.30
C VAL A 137 2.38 -6.56 -12.64
N LYS A 138 1.88 -7.17 -13.70
CA LYS A 138 2.23 -6.80 -15.06
C LYS A 138 1.80 -5.36 -15.31
N ALA A 139 2.74 -4.54 -15.78
CA ALA A 139 2.37 -3.22 -16.29
C ALA A 139 1.47 -3.40 -17.52
N LEU A 140 0.27 -2.84 -17.48
CA LEU A 140 -0.63 -2.77 -18.63
C LEU A 140 -0.10 -1.79 -19.68
#